data_AF-A0AA37GQK6-F1
#
_entry.id   AF-A0AA37GQK6-F1
#
_cell.length_a   1.000
_cell.length_b   1.000
_cell.length_c   1.000
_cell.angle_alpha   90.00
_cell.angle_beta   90.00
_cell.angle_gamma   90.00
#
_symmetry.space_group_name_H-M   'P 1'
#
loop_
_entity.id
_entity.type
_entity.pdbx_description
1 polymer ?
#
loop_
_entity_poly.entity_id
_entity_poly.type
_entity_poly.pdbx_seq_one_letter_code
_entity_poly.pdbx_strand_id
1 'polypeptide(L)'
;MYTYACEYAQVLNLQNLDARGPGISASDAGEAKLDVDRKDFWELIQMDTFFRLLFNRPPAITHNMSSWKVNLPWLSGSLPLGPSAVPTVSFLVGSRLTFIVSCFFQELETSGCDEASIRPKTEEKCREICQLLAEYKIEDWIHRLLADGNKGDYWYLGDIAMMAYTYVIFMLHKLAVLGSKAPHPVSSDTEVPDAPLAAEASRRLLRIVHAIMVDNPYPETMCWLLNMYRIYVAYACLMKSILRAADVRAHSDDIELLKMVGDAIVTASGSERDFAPLGYAGGTSRPLAALGDFD
;
A
#
# COMPACT_ATOMS: atom_id res chain seq x y z
N MET A 1 1.90 -14.24 -12.42
CA MET A 1 3.33 -13.98 -12.14
C MET A 1 3.61 -14.06 -10.64
N TYR A 2 2.88 -13.32 -9.79
CA TYR A 2 3.03 -13.35 -8.32
C TYR A 2 2.94 -14.75 -7.68
N THR A 3 1.91 -15.55 -8.00
CA THR A 3 1.78 -16.93 -7.48
C THR A 3 2.97 -17.82 -7.84
N TYR A 4 3.50 -17.69 -9.06
CA TYR A 4 4.69 -18.42 -9.49
C TYR A 4 5.95 -18.01 -8.71
N ALA A 5 6.07 -16.73 -8.33
CA ALA A 5 7.17 -16.29 -7.47
C ALA A 5 7.09 -16.93 -6.07
N CYS A 6 5.87 -17.06 -5.51
CA CYS A 6 5.65 -17.77 -4.25
C CYS A 6 5.98 -19.26 -4.34
N GLU A 7 5.54 -19.92 -5.40
CA GLU A 7 5.87 -21.32 -5.67
C GLU A 7 7.39 -21.51 -5.84
N TYR A 8 8.04 -20.60 -6.56
CA TYR A 8 9.49 -20.62 -6.75
C TYR A 8 10.25 -20.47 -5.43
N ALA A 9 9.84 -19.54 -4.57
CA ALA A 9 10.43 -19.36 -3.23
C ALA A 9 10.27 -20.62 -2.36
N GLN A 10 9.12 -21.30 -2.44
CA GLN A 10 8.88 -22.56 -1.74
C GLN A 10 9.78 -23.69 -2.26
N VAL A 11 9.96 -23.79 -3.57
CA VAL A 11 10.87 -24.77 -4.23
C VAL A 11 12.32 -24.52 -3.83
N LEU A 12 12.74 -23.25 -3.75
CA LEU A 12 14.06 -22.86 -3.26
C LEU A 12 14.20 -23.01 -1.73
N ASN A 13 13.14 -23.40 -1.03
CA ASN A 13 13.09 -23.58 0.41
C ASN A 13 13.52 -22.32 1.19
N LEU A 14 13.19 -21.14 0.66
CA LEU A 14 13.55 -19.85 1.27
C LEU A 14 12.93 -19.67 2.65
N GLN A 15 11.83 -20.36 2.94
CA GLN A 15 11.19 -20.40 4.26
C GLN A 15 12.00 -21.11 5.37
N ASN A 16 13.13 -21.73 5.04
CA ASN A 16 13.99 -22.49 5.96
C ASN A 16 15.47 -22.09 5.87
N LEU A 17 15.78 -20.88 5.40
CA LEU A 17 17.17 -20.39 5.25
C LEU A 17 17.99 -20.53 6.55
N ASP A 18 17.34 -20.34 7.70
CA ASP A 18 17.96 -20.38 9.02
C ASP A 18 17.71 -21.70 9.77
N ALA A 19 17.21 -22.73 9.11
CA ALA A 19 16.97 -24.05 9.71
C ALA A 19 18.27 -24.85 10.02
N ARG A 20 19.44 -24.23 9.91
CA ARG A 20 20.75 -24.90 10.09
C ARG A 20 20.96 -25.35 11.54
N GLY A 21 21.56 -26.52 11.71
CA GLY A 21 21.96 -27.03 13.02
C GLY A 21 23.11 -26.22 13.65
N PRO A 22 23.26 -26.23 14.99
CA PRO A 22 24.32 -25.50 15.66
C PRO A 22 25.69 -26.04 15.20
N GLY A 23 26.50 -25.20 14.54
CA GLY A 23 27.91 -25.51 14.23
C GLY A 23 28.41 -25.22 12.81
N ILE A 24 27.56 -24.75 11.89
CA ILE A 24 27.99 -24.37 10.53
C ILE A 24 27.90 -22.85 10.39
N SER A 25 28.99 -22.15 10.72
CA SER A 25 29.15 -20.73 10.40
C SER A 25 29.39 -20.58 8.90
N ALA A 26 28.54 -19.83 8.19
CA ALA A 26 28.83 -19.50 6.80
C ALA A 26 30.04 -18.54 6.75
N SER A 27 30.78 -18.56 5.65
CA SER A 27 31.77 -17.51 5.37
C SER A 27 31.06 -16.16 5.24
N ASP A 28 31.78 -15.05 5.40
CA ASP A 28 31.22 -13.70 5.27
C ASP A 28 30.49 -13.50 3.93
N ALA A 29 31.03 -14.05 2.83
CA ALA A 29 30.38 -14.05 1.52
C ALA A 29 29.10 -14.90 1.47
N GLY A 30 29.06 -15.99 2.25
CA GLY A 30 27.88 -16.84 2.42
C GLY A 30 26.79 -16.15 3.24
N GLU A 31 27.14 -15.42 4.31
CA GLU A 31 26.18 -14.64 5.08
C GLU A 31 25.62 -13.46 4.29
N ALA A 32 26.45 -12.73 3.53
CA ALA A 32 25.97 -11.65 2.68
C ALA A 32 24.94 -12.13 1.65
N LYS A 33 25.16 -13.32 1.05
CA LYS A 33 24.19 -13.92 0.14
C LYS A 33 22.91 -14.36 0.87
N LEU A 34 23.04 -15.04 2.01
CA LEU A 34 21.88 -15.43 2.82
C LEU A 34 21.04 -14.22 3.22
N ASP A 35 21.69 -13.09 3.47
CA ASP A 35 20.99 -11.87 3.87
C ASP A 35 20.18 -11.25 2.72
N VAL A 36 20.71 -11.30 1.50
CA VAL A 36 19.94 -10.98 0.28
C VAL A 36 18.76 -11.92 0.13
N ASP A 37 18.97 -13.24 0.27
CA ASP A 37 17.89 -14.24 0.16
C ASP A 37 16.81 -14.03 1.25
N ARG A 38 17.20 -13.66 2.48
CA ARG A 38 16.27 -13.28 3.57
C ARG A 38 15.47 -12.04 3.18
N LYS A 39 16.14 -10.99 2.69
CA LYS A 39 15.48 -9.75 2.27
C LYS A 39 14.43 -10.01 1.19
N ASP A 40 14.79 -10.72 0.13
CA ASP A 40 13.90 -11.04 -0.99
C ASP A 40 12.69 -11.85 -0.51
N PHE A 41 12.90 -12.80 0.43
CA PHE A 41 11.82 -13.57 1.03
C PHE A 41 10.86 -12.69 1.86
N TRP A 42 11.39 -11.75 2.65
CA TRP A 42 10.57 -10.81 3.42
C TRP A 42 9.77 -9.84 2.53
N GLU A 43 10.36 -9.37 1.43
CA GLU A 43 9.64 -8.57 0.43
C GLU A 43 8.49 -9.38 -0.21
N LEU A 44 8.73 -10.66 -0.51
CA LEU A 44 7.68 -11.54 -1.03
C LEU A 44 6.53 -11.75 -0.03
N ILE A 45 6.82 -11.84 1.27
CA ILE A 45 5.81 -11.91 2.33
C ILE A 45 4.97 -10.62 2.38
N GLN A 46 5.62 -9.46 2.30
CA GLN A 46 4.93 -8.16 2.25
C GLN A 46 3.99 -8.07 1.05
N MET A 47 4.44 -8.55 -0.11
CA MET A 47 3.60 -8.62 -1.30
C MET A 47 2.42 -9.60 -1.11
N ASP A 48 2.62 -10.77 -0.49
CA ASP A 48 1.51 -11.71 -0.22
C ASP A 48 0.41 -11.09 0.62
N THR A 49 0.77 -10.44 1.72
CA THR A 49 -0.22 -9.79 2.59
C THR A 49 -0.93 -8.65 1.87
N PHE A 50 -0.22 -7.89 1.04
CA PHE A 50 -0.80 -6.84 0.20
C PHE A 50 -1.80 -7.39 -0.82
N PHE A 51 -1.42 -8.41 -1.60
CA PHE A 51 -2.30 -9.02 -2.59
C PHE A 51 -3.51 -9.71 -1.95
N ARG A 52 -3.34 -10.39 -0.82
CA ARG A 52 -4.47 -10.98 -0.05
C ARG A 52 -5.49 -9.91 0.33
N LEU A 53 -5.02 -8.75 0.77
CA LEU A 53 -5.88 -7.67 1.24
C LEU A 53 -6.63 -7.00 0.08
N LEU A 54 -5.94 -6.64 -1.00
CA LEU A 54 -6.54 -5.90 -2.12
C LEU A 54 -7.43 -6.77 -3.03
N PHE A 55 -7.05 -8.03 -3.24
CA PHE A 55 -7.72 -8.91 -4.22
C PHE A 55 -8.54 -10.02 -3.57
N ASN A 56 -8.66 -10.02 -2.25
CA ASN A 56 -9.36 -11.06 -1.49
C ASN A 56 -8.88 -12.49 -1.85
N ARG A 57 -7.57 -12.63 -2.07
CA ARG A 57 -6.94 -13.90 -2.42
C ARG A 57 -6.63 -14.71 -1.16
N PRO A 58 -6.67 -16.05 -1.22
CA PRO A 58 -6.08 -16.87 -0.16
C PRO A 58 -4.56 -16.63 -0.09
N PRO A 59 -3.93 -16.93 1.05
CA PRO A 59 -2.48 -16.84 1.17
C PRO A 59 -1.76 -17.73 0.16
N ALA A 60 -0.81 -17.17 -0.60
CA ALA A 60 0.03 -17.95 -1.51
C ALA A 60 1.23 -18.56 -0.77
N ILE A 61 1.84 -17.79 0.13
CA ILE A 61 2.97 -18.25 0.95
C ILE A 61 2.65 -18.17 2.44
N THR A 62 1.95 -17.14 2.90
CA THR A 62 1.69 -16.83 4.32
C THR A 62 0.74 -17.77 5.07
N HIS A 63 0.28 -18.86 4.46
CA HIS A 63 -0.66 -19.81 5.06
C HIS A 63 -0.10 -20.51 6.32
N ASN A 64 1.21 -20.76 6.36
CA ASN A 64 1.92 -21.48 7.43
C ASN A 64 3.10 -20.67 7.98
N MET A 65 2.90 -19.36 8.16
CA MET A 65 3.94 -18.43 8.62
C MET A 65 4.61 -18.83 9.94
N SER A 66 3.90 -19.55 10.82
CA SER A 66 4.43 -20.07 12.09
C SER A 66 5.46 -21.20 11.95
N SER A 67 5.57 -21.83 10.78
CA SER A 67 6.52 -22.91 10.53
C SER A 67 7.85 -22.45 9.94
N TRP A 68 7.96 -21.17 9.60
CA TRP A 68 9.12 -20.60 8.92
C TRP A 68 10.31 -20.43 9.86
N LYS A 69 11.49 -20.72 9.33
CA LYS A 69 12.79 -20.55 9.99
C LYS A 69 13.62 -19.59 9.14
N VAL A 70 13.22 -18.33 9.16
CA VAL A 70 13.89 -17.23 8.47
C VAL A 70 13.96 -16.05 9.42
N ASN A 71 15.18 -15.59 9.69
CA ASN A 71 15.45 -14.42 10.50
C ASN A 71 15.21 -13.14 9.69
N LEU A 72 15.09 -12.01 10.38
CA LEU A 72 15.11 -10.71 9.72
C LEU A 72 16.51 -10.47 9.12
N PRO A 73 16.63 -9.98 7.88
CA PRO A 73 17.89 -9.60 7.26
C PRO A 73 18.61 -8.50 8.08
N TRP A 74 19.93 -8.47 7.98
CA TRP A 74 20.85 -7.50 8.60
C TRP A 74 20.86 -7.44 10.14
N LEU A 75 20.02 -8.20 10.86
CA LEU A 75 20.07 -8.27 12.33
C LEU A 75 21.14 -9.24 12.86
N SER A 76 21.83 -9.96 11.97
CA SER A 76 22.77 -11.04 12.32
C SER A 76 24.25 -10.69 12.13
N GLY A 77 24.62 -9.52 11.59
CA GLY A 77 26.01 -9.17 11.29
C GLY A 77 26.27 -7.69 11.03
N SER A 78 27.44 -7.21 11.44
CA SER A 78 27.90 -5.81 11.49
C SER A 78 27.46 -4.94 10.31
N LEU A 79 26.70 -3.89 10.58
CA LEU A 79 26.39 -2.83 9.60
C LEU A 79 27.69 -2.20 9.06
N PRO A 80 27.89 -2.14 7.75
CA PRO A 80 28.75 -1.13 7.16
C PRO A 80 28.11 0.24 7.45
N LEU A 81 28.80 1.07 8.23
CA LEU A 81 28.38 2.45 8.49
C LEU A 81 28.48 3.29 7.20
N GLY A 82 27.36 3.41 6.45
CA GLY A 82 27.09 4.43 5.40
C GLY A 82 26.26 3.91 4.19
N PRO A 83 25.62 4.76 3.34
CA PRO A 83 25.16 6.14 3.47
C PRO A 83 23.69 6.33 2.98
N SER A 84 22.70 5.67 3.59
CA SER A 84 21.28 6.08 3.56
C SER A 84 20.53 5.27 4.61
N ALA A 85 19.91 5.93 5.58
CA ALA A 85 19.09 5.26 6.60
C ALA A 85 17.76 4.73 6.03
N VAL A 86 17.43 5.09 4.78
CA VAL A 86 16.13 4.82 4.16
C VAL A 86 15.87 3.33 3.96
N PRO A 87 16.74 2.53 3.32
CA PRO A 87 16.47 1.10 3.14
C PRO A 87 16.25 0.36 4.45
N THR A 88 17.01 0.70 5.49
CA THR A 88 16.86 0.10 6.83
C THR A 88 15.53 0.49 7.48
N VAL A 89 15.16 1.78 7.43
CA VAL A 89 13.88 2.25 7.98
C VAL A 89 12.72 1.64 7.20
N SER A 90 12.77 1.62 5.87
CA SER A 90 11.76 0.98 5.02
C SER A 90 11.56 -0.48 5.37
N PHE A 91 12.66 -1.23 5.55
CA PHE A 91 12.58 -2.63 5.95
C PHE A 91 11.92 -2.81 7.32
N LEU A 92 12.37 -2.07 8.35
CA LEU A 92 11.82 -2.17 9.71
C LEU A 92 10.33 -1.84 9.75
N VAL A 93 9.92 -0.78 9.07
CA VAL A 93 8.51 -0.37 8.98
C VAL A 93 7.72 -1.42 8.19
N GLY A 94 8.19 -1.86 7.03
CA GLY A 94 7.55 -2.89 6.21
C GLY A 94 7.34 -4.22 6.95
N SER A 95 8.33 -4.67 7.73
CA SER A 95 8.21 -5.85 8.58
C SER A 95 7.15 -5.65 9.68
N ARG A 96 7.14 -4.49 10.37
CA ARG A 96 6.11 -4.20 11.39
C ARG A 96 4.70 -4.16 10.78
N LEU A 97 4.54 -3.54 9.61
CA LEU A 97 3.27 -3.55 8.87
C LEU A 97 2.81 -4.98 8.54
N THR A 98 3.75 -5.84 8.10
CA THR A 98 3.47 -7.25 7.81
C THR A 98 2.90 -7.97 9.02
N PHE A 99 3.47 -7.76 10.21
CA PHE A 99 2.98 -8.36 11.45
C PHE A 99 1.57 -7.86 11.81
N ILE A 100 1.33 -6.56 11.72
CA ILE A 100 0.02 -5.96 12.02
C ILE A 100 -1.05 -6.57 11.09
N VAL A 101 -0.79 -6.61 9.79
CA VAL A 101 -1.72 -7.16 8.79
C VAL A 101 -1.90 -8.68 8.95
N SER A 102 -0.84 -9.40 9.35
CA SER A 102 -0.94 -10.83 9.67
C SER A 102 -1.87 -11.09 10.85
N CYS A 103 -1.77 -10.29 11.92
CA CYS A 103 -2.68 -10.37 13.05
C CYS A 103 -4.13 -10.04 12.66
N PHE A 104 -4.33 -9.08 11.74
CA PHE A 104 -5.66 -8.81 11.18
C PHE A 104 -6.24 -10.05 10.49
N PHE A 105 -5.48 -10.71 9.61
CA PHE A 105 -5.97 -11.92 8.94
C PHE A 105 -6.27 -13.06 9.92
N GLN A 106 -5.42 -13.27 10.93
CA GLN A 106 -5.67 -14.28 11.95
C GLN A 106 -6.99 -14.04 12.70
N GLU A 107 -7.28 -12.81 13.07
CA GLU A 107 -8.53 -12.43 13.73
C GLU A 107 -9.74 -12.58 12.78
N LEU A 108 -9.57 -12.23 11.50
CA LEU A 108 -10.60 -12.34 10.47
C LEU A 108 -10.97 -13.79 10.14
N GLU A 109 -9.97 -14.69 10.13
CA GLU A 109 -10.10 -16.11 9.76
C GLU A 109 -10.48 -16.99 10.96
N THR A 110 -10.54 -16.42 12.17
CA THR A 110 -11.01 -17.13 13.36
C THR A 110 -12.51 -17.44 13.24
N SER A 111 -12.86 -18.73 13.34
CA SER A 111 -14.24 -19.20 13.15
C SER A 111 -15.22 -18.57 14.15
N GLY A 112 -16.38 -18.11 13.66
CA GLY A 112 -17.47 -17.59 14.49
C GLY A 112 -17.36 -16.11 14.88
N CYS A 113 -16.43 -15.37 14.29
CA CYS A 113 -16.25 -13.95 14.53
C CYS A 113 -17.25 -13.13 13.68
N ASP A 114 -17.99 -12.21 14.33
CA ASP A 114 -18.89 -11.28 13.65
C ASP A 114 -18.24 -9.90 13.46
N GLU A 115 -18.79 -9.08 12.57
CA GLU A 115 -18.24 -7.75 12.29
C GLU A 115 -18.09 -6.89 13.56
N ALA A 116 -19.07 -6.96 14.46
CA ALA A 116 -19.10 -6.17 15.69
C ALA A 116 -17.92 -6.49 16.63
N SER A 117 -17.49 -7.75 16.68
CA SER A 117 -16.33 -8.18 17.49
C SER A 117 -14.98 -7.90 16.83
N ILE A 118 -14.88 -7.94 15.49
CA ILE A 118 -13.63 -7.72 14.75
C ILE A 118 -13.33 -6.23 14.55
N ARG A 119 -14.38 -5.41 14.38
CA ARG A 119 -14.27 -3.97 14.13
C ARG A 119 -13.34 -3.22 15.10
N PRO A 120 -13.52 -3.30 16.43
CA PRO A 120 -12.66 -2.55 17.35
C PRO A 120 -11.18 -2.96 17.24
N LYS A 121 -10.89 -4.25 17.04
CA LYS A 121 -9.52 -4.75 16.88
C LYS A 121 -8.88 -4.30 15.57
N THR A 122 -9.68 -4.25 14.50
CA THR A 122 -9.20 -3.74 13.21
C THR A 122 -8.90 -2.25 13.27
N GLU A 123 -9.75 -1.47 13.93
CA GLU A 123 -9.52 -0.03 14.14
C GLU A 123 -8.28 0.23 15.00
N GLU A 124 -8.03 -0.60 16.02
CA GLU A 124 -6.80 -0.58 16.81
C GLU A 124 -5.57 -0.82 15.94
N LYS A 125 -5.57 -1.87 15.10
CA LYS A 125 -4.49 -2.12 14.14
C LYS A 125 -4.30 -0.98 13.14
N CYS A 126 -5.39 -0.37 12.66
CA CYS A 126 -5.31 0.80 11.78
C CYS A 126 -4.63 1.98 12.48
N ARG A 127 -4.95 2.22 13.76
CA ARG A 127 -4.28 3.23 14.58
C ARG A 127 -2.80 2.90 14.79
N GLU A 128 -2.48 1.63 15.02
CA GLU A 128 -1.08 1.16 15.15
C GLU A 128 -0.27 1.44 13.87
N ILE A 129 -0.85 1.21 12.69
CA ILE A 129 -0.23 1.56 11.40
C ILE A 129 0.05 3.06 11.31
N CYS A 130 -0.94 3.90 11.61
CA CYS A 130 -0.75 5.36 11.57
C CYS A 130 0.29 5.83 12.60
N GLN A 131 0.30 5.25 13.80
CA GLN A 131 1.28 5.55 14.83
C GLN A 131 2.69 5.13 14.41
N LEU A 132 2.83 3.98 13.75
CA LEU A 132 4.10 3.50 13.20
C LEU A 132 4.68 4.50 12.19
N LEU A 133 3.87 4.99 11.24
CA LEU A 133 4.35 5.98 10.27
C LEU A 133 4.78 7.30 10.95
N ALA A 134 4.06 7.71 12.00
CA ALA A 134 4.39 8.91 12.78
C ALA A 134 5.64 8.73 13.65
N GLU A 135 5.83 7.56 14.28
CA GLU A 135 6.98 7.20 15.10
C GLU A 135 8.28 7.35 14.31
N TYR A 136 8.30 6.83 13.07
CA TYR A 136 9.45 6.93 12.16
C TYR A 136 9.47 8.22 11.33
N LYS A 137 8.45 9.09 11.47
CA LYS A 137 8.31 10.35 10.73
C LYS A 137 8.40 10.17 9.21
N ILE A 138 7.79 9.11 8.69
CA ILE A 138 7.94 8.69 7.28
C ILE A 138 7.51 9.81 6.33
N GLU A 139 6.36 10.45 6.58
CA GLU A 139 5.88 11.58 5.77
C GLU A 139 6.89 12.74 5.76
N ASP A 140 7.47 13.11 6.91
CA ASP A 140 8.45 14.20 6.98
C ASP A 140 9.71 13.88 6.16
N TRP A 141 10.15 12.62 6.18
CA TRP A 141 11.28 12.19 5.36
C TRP A 141 10.96 12.28 3.87
N ILE A 142 9.78 11.82 3.44
CA ILE A 142 9.34 11.94 2.04
C ILE A 142 9.38 13.39 1.58
N HIS A 143 8.81 14.32 2.36
CA HIS A 143 8.79 15.74 1.99
C HIS A 143 10.21 16.34 1.89
N ARG A 144 11.11 16.00 2.81
CA ARG A 144 12.50 16.46 2.75
C ARG A 144 13.24 15.88 1.53
N LEU A 145 13.11 14.57 1.29
CA LEU A 145 13.79 13.90 0.19
C LEU A 145 13.29 14.37 -1.18
N LEU A 146 12.00 14.70 -1.30
CA LEU A 146 11.42 15.35 -2.48
C LEU A 146 12.03 16.74 -2.70
N ALA A 147 12.14 17.55 -1.64
CA ALA A 147 12.74 18.89 -1.73
C ALA A 147 14.23 18.83 -2.11
N ASP A 148 14.94 17.81 -1.63
CA ASP A 148 16.36 17.60 -1.91
C ASP A 148 16.62 16.93 -3.28
N GLY A 149 15.57 16.51 -3.99
CA GLY A 149 15.67 15.85 -5.30
C GLY A 149 16.24 14.42 -5.25
N ASN A 150 16.27 13.78 -4.08
CA ASN A 150 16.76 12.41 -3.91
C ASN A 150 15.71 11.39 -4.36
N LYS A 151 15.66 11.15 -5.68
CA LYS A 151 14.59 10.37 -6.30
C LYS A 151 14.46 8.95 -5.75
N GLY A 152 15.57 8.22 -5.62
CA GLY A 152 15.53 6.83 -5.16
C GLY A 152 14.93 6.69 -3.76
N ASP A 153 15.40 7.49 -2.82
CA ASP A 153 15.04 7.34 -1.41
C ASP A 153 13.60 7.76 -1.09
N TYR A 154 13.07 8.84 -1.71
CA TYR A 154 11.66 9.19 -1.45
C TYR A 154 10.71 8.16 -2.06
N TRP A 155 11.09 7.51 -3.17
CA TRP A 155 10.28 6.44 -3.77
C TRP A 155 10.18 5.23 -2.83
N TYR A 156 11.27 4.83 -2.18
CA TYR A 156 11.26 3.74 -1.20
C TYR A 156 10.36 4.04 0.01
N LEU A 157 10.43 5.24 0.57
CA LEU A 157 9.57 5.62 1.70
C LEU A 157 8.13 5.87 1.25
N GLY A 158 7.96 6.42 0.05
CA GLY A 158 6.66 6.61 -0.60
C GLY A 158 5.92 5.29 -0.75
N ASP A 159 6.58 4.25 -1.26
CA ASP A 159 6.01 2.90 -1.37
C ASP A 159 5.51 2.38 -0.01
N ILE A 160 6.35 2.46 1.03
CA ILE A 160 5.99 2.04 2.38
C ILE A 160 4.77 2.82 2.92
N ALA A 161 4.76 4.14 2.78
CA ALA A 161 3.65 4.96 3.25
C ALA A 161 2.36 4.69 2.46
N MET A 162 2.46 4.56 1.13
CA MET A 162 1.31 4.22 0.29
C MET A 162 0.75 2.85 0.66
N MET A 163 1.61 1.84 0.82
CA MET A 163 1.24 0.50 1.27
C MET A 163 0.50 0.54 2.62
N ALA A 164 1.03 1.28 3.59
CA ALA A 164 0.46 1.42 4.92
C ALA A 164 -0.94 2.08 4.91
N TYR A 165 -1.14 3.18 4.19
CA TYR A 165 -2.46 3.80 4.10
C TYR A 165 -3.45 2.95 3.30
N THR A 166 -2.99 2.27 2.25
CA THR A 166 -3.80 1.28 1.53
C THR A 166 -4.23 0.15 2.47
N TYR A 167 -3.35 -0.32 3.37
CA TYR A 167 -3.74 -1.29 4.40
C TYR A 167 -4.90 -0.79 5.26
N VAL A 168 -4.81 0.43 5.80
CA VAL A 168 -5.88 1.02 6.62
C VAL A 168 -7.21 1.07 5.85
N ILE A 169 -7.18 1.58 4.61
CA ILE A 169 -8.38 1.71 3.77
C ILE A 169 -9.01 0.34 3.50
N PHE A 170 -8.21 -0.65 3.09
CA PHE A 170 -8.72 -1.96 2.68
C PHE A 170 -9.08 -2.88 3.85
N MET A 171 -8.43 -2.74 5.00
CA MET A 171 -8.84 -3.43 6.24
C MET A 171 -10.24 -2.97 6.66
N LEU A 172 -10.49 -1.65 6.65
CA LEU A 172 -11.80 -1.09 6.97
C LEU A 172 -12.85 -1.40 5.89
N HIS A 173 -12.44 -1.46 4.62
CA HIS A 173 -13.30 -1.89 3.51
C HIS A 173 -13.78 -3.33 3.69
N LYS A 174 -12.87 -4.25 4.01
CA LYS A 174 -13.23 -5.67 4.25
C LYS A 174 -14.27 -5.82 5.36
N LEU A 175 -14.18 -5.03 6.43
CA LEU A 175 -15.20 -5.06 7.49
C LEU A 175 -16.56 -4.55 7.02
N ALA A 176 -16.59 -3.47 6.23
CA ALA A 176 -17.84 -2.96 5.67
C ALA A 176 -18.53 -3.99 4.78
N VAL A 177 -17.76 -4.79 4.04
CA VAL A 177 -18.28 -5.91 3.23
C VAL A 177 -18.81 -7.05 4.11
N LEU A 178 -18.11 -7.42 5.19
CA LEU A 178 -18.58 -8.46 6.13
C LEU A 178 -19.91 -8.09 6.82
N GLY A 179 -20.11 -6.81 7.12
CA GLY A 179 -21.36 -6.29 7.69
C GLY A 179 -22.53 -6.21 6.73
N SER A 180 -22.24 -6.16 5.43
CA SER A 180 -23.25 -6.02 4.38
C SER A 180 -23.94 -7.37 4.12
N LYS A 181 -25.22 -7.48 4.50
CA LYS A 181 -26.06 -8.63 4.13
C LYS A 181 -26.47 -8.65 2.65
N ALA A 182 -25.95 -7.73 1.84
CA ALA A 182 -26.33 -7.61 0.44
C ALA A 182 -25.56 -8.60 -0.44
N PRO A 183 -26.22 -9.30 -1.38
CA PRO A 183 -25.57 -10.21 -2.32
C PRO A 183 -24.94 -9.38 -3.45
N HIS A 184 -23.86 -8.67 -3.17
CA HIS A 184 -23.18 -7.87 -4.19
C HIS A 184 -21.74 -8.34 -4.39
N PRO A 185 -21.28 -8.44 -5.65
CA PRO A 185 -19.87 -8.70 -5.93
C PRO A 185 -19.03 -7.56 -5.35
N VAL A 186 -17.84 -7.90 -4.86
CA VAL A 186 -16.81 -7.09 -4.15
C VAL A 186 -16.25 -5.92 -5.00
N SER A 187 -17.09 -5.26 -5.78
CA SER A 187 -16.73 -4.31 -6.84
C SER A 187 -17.85 -3.29 -7.12
N SER A 188 -18.70 -2.99 -6.14
CA SER A 188 -19.74 -1.97 -6.27
C SER A 188 -19.36 -0.71 -5.49
N ASP A 189 -19.58 0.47 -6.10
CA ASP A 189 -19.37 1.82 -5.53
C ASP A 189 -20.03 2.04 -4.14
N THR A 190 -20.92 1.14 -3.73
CA THR A 190 -21.57 1.12 -2.41
C THR A 190 -20.64 0.73 -1.24
N GLU A 191 -19.43 0.23 -1.50
CA GLU A 191 -18.58 -0.43 -0.50
C GLU A 191 -17.42 0.44 0.04
N VAL A 192 -17.40 1.73 -0.29
CA VAL A 192 -16.37 2.65 0.22
C VAL A 192 -16.42 2.71 1.77
N PRO A 193 -15.30 2.52 2.49
CA PRO A 193 -15.30 2.52 3.96
C PRO A 193 -15.94 3.80 4.53
N ASP A 194 -16.88 3.63 5.45
CA ASP A 194 -17.53 4.72 6.17
C ASP A 194 -16.92 4.85 7.56
N ALA A 195 -15.64 5.22 7.61
CA ALA A 195 -14.88 5.34 8.85
C ALA A 195 -13.99 6.59 8.80
N PRO A 196 -13.98 7.43 9.86
CA PRO A 196 -13.10 8.60 9.91
C PRO A 196 -11.62 8.25 9.69
N LEU A 197 -11.18 7.09 10.17
CA LEU A 197 -9.83 6.57 9.95
C LEU A 197 -9.53 6.32 8.46
N ALA A 198 -10.49 5.81 7.69
CA ALA A 198 -10.32 5.58 6.26
C ALA A 198 -10.24 6.91 5.48
N ALA A 199 -11.03 7.91 5.89
CA ALA A 199 -10.98 9.25 5.28
C ALA A 199 -9.63 9.94 5.54
N GLU A 200 -9.12 9.87 6.78
CA GLU A 200 -7.78 10.40 7.10
C GLU A 200 -6.67 9.65 6.34
N ALA A 201 -6.70 8.32 6.33
CA ALA A 201 -5.73 7.53 5.55
C ALA A 201 -5.80 7.85 4.05
N SER A 202 -7.00 8.06 3.51
CA SER A 202 -7.20 8.46 2.11
C SER A 202 -6.60 9.83 1.82
N ARG A 203 -6.84 10.81 2.70
CA ARG A 203 -6.24 12.15 2.61
C ARG A 203 -4.71 12.08 2.60
N ARG A 204 -4.11 11.29 3.49
CA ARG A 204 -2.65 11.11 3.58
C ARG A 204 -2.07 10.43 2.35
N LEU A 205 -2.70 9.34 1.90
CA LEU A 205 -2.33 8.63 0.68
C LEU A 205 -2.37 9.56 -0.55
N LEU A 206 -3.47 10.31 -0.73
CA LEU A 206 -3.64 11.20 -1.87
C LEU A 206 -2.63 12.37 -1.88
N ARG A 207 -2.20 12.87 -0.71
CA ARG A 207 -1.13 13.88 -0.63
C ARG A 207 0.20 13.33 -1.13
N ILE A 208 0.56 12.11 -0.73
CA ILE A 208 1.79 11.44 -1.17
C ILE A 208 1.71 11.16 -2.68
N VAL A 209 0.58 10.64 -3.15
CA VAL A 209 0.31 10.38 -4.58
C VAL A 209 0.47 11.65 -5.41
N HIS A 210 -0.13 12.76 -4.97
CA HIS A 210 0.01 14.04 -5.66
C HIS A 210 1.48 14.48 -5.74
N ALA A 211 2.20 14.44 -4.62
CA ALA A 211 3.61 14.84 -4.58
C ALA A 211 4.48 13.99 -5.53
N ILE A 212 4.25 12.67 -5.56
CA ILE A 212 4.93 11.74 -6.46
C ILE A 212 4.62 12.04 -7.93
N MET A 213 3.33 12.28 -8.26
CA MET A 213 2.87 12.54 -9.62
C MET A 213 3.37 13.89 -10.15
N VAL A 214 3.53 14.90 -9.29
CA VAL A 214 4.11 16.19 -9.67
C VAL A 214 5.58 16.02 -10.06
N ASP A 215 6.35 15.23 -9.30
CA ASP A 215 7.76 14.97 -9.64
C ASP A 215 7.93 13.97 -10.80
N ASN A 216 6.93 13.10 -11.03
CA ASN A 216 6.95 12.02 -12.02
C ASN A 216 5.62 11.97 -12.80
N PRO A 217 5.34 12.96 -13.67
CA PRO A 217 4.09 13.07 -14.41
C PRO A 217 4.09 12.12 -15.63
N TYR A 218 4.42 10.85 -15.40
CA TYR A 218 4.51 9.83 -16.44
C TYR A 218 3.31 8.88 -16.40
N PRO A 219 2.81 8.43 -17.57
CA PRO A 219 1.74 7.44 -17.64
C PRO A 219 2.03 6.16 -16.85
N GLU A 220 3.29 5.71 -16.81
CA GLU A 220 3.72 4.52 -16.08
C GLU A 220 3.54 4.70 -14.57
N THR A 221 3.92 5.87 -14.05
CA THR A 221 3.72 6.23 -12.64
C THR A 221 2.23 6.24 -12.31
N MET A 222 1.41 6.87 -13.16
CA MET A 222 -0.04 6.88 -13.01
C MET A 222 -0.61 5.45 -13.01
N CYS A 223 -0.20 4.61 -13.95
CA CYS A 223 -0.64 3.22 -14.04
C CYS A 223 -0.25 2.42 -12.81
N TRP A 224 0.98 2.58 -12.33
CA TRP A 224 1.42 1.95 -11.09
C TRP A 224 0.52 2.34 -9.92
N LEU A 225 0.25 3.63 -9.74
CA LEU A 225 -0.54 4.15 -8.63
C LEU A 225 -2.01 3.68 -8.70
N LEU A 226 -2.62 3.72 -9.89
CA LEU A 226 -3.99 3.26 -10.11
C LEU A 226 -4.14 1.74 -9.93
N ASN A 227 -3.18 0.95 -10.40
CA ASN A 227 -3.32 -0.51 -10.38
C ASN A 227 -2.84 -1.14 -9.07
N MET A 228 -1.70 -0.69 -8.53
CA MET A 228 -1.11 -1.28 -7.33
C MET A 228 -1.77 -0.78 -6.05
N TYR A 229 -1.88 0.53 -5.85
CA TYR A 229 -2.46 1.06 -4.59
C TYR A 229 -3.94 1.39 -4.70
N ARG A 230 -4.54 1.26 -5.90
CA ARG A 230 -5.95 1.53 -6.16
C ARG A 230 -6.38 2.90 -5.64
N ILE A 231 -5.61 3.93 -5.96
CA ILE A 231 -5.82 5.31 -5.46
C ILE A 231 -7.24 5.85 -5.71
N TYR A 232 -7.96 5.30 -6.70
CA TYR A 232 -9.38 5.62 -6.95
C TYR A 232 -10.29 5.26 -5.77
N VAL A 233 -9.96 4.24 -4.96
CA VAL A 233 -10.69 3.90 -3.73
C VAL A 233 -10.47 4.96 -2.66
N ALA A 234 -9.25 5.44 -2.51
CA ALA A 234 -8.93 6.54 -1.59
C ALA A 234 -9.63 7.84 -2.02
N TYR A 235 -9.59 8.14 -3.33
CA TYR A 235 -10.32 9.25 -3.93
C TYR A 235 -11.82 9.17 -3.62
N ALA A 236 -12.45 8.02 -3.87
CA ALA A 236 -13.86 7.79 -3.57
C ALA A 236 -14.20 7.87 -2.08
N CYS A 237 -13.30 7.40 -1.20
CA CYS A 237 -13.45 7.51 0.26
C CYS A 237 -13.47 8.96 0.72
N LEU A 238 -12.52 9.76 0.27
CA LEU A 238 -12.47 11.17 0.61
C LEU A 238 -13.67 11.93 0.02
N MET A 239 -14.02 11.66 -1.24
CA MET A 239 -15.19 12.26 -1.90
C MET A 239 -16.50 11.92 -1.16
N LYS A 240 -16.69 10.66 -0.75
CA LYS A 240 -17.86 10.23 0.04
C LYS A 240 -17.93 10.95 1.38
N SER A 241 -16.79 11.15 2.06
CA SER A 241 -16.72 11.90 3.30
C SER A 241 -17.19 13.36 3.11
N ILE A 242 -16.77 14.00 2.02
CA ILE A 242 -17.17 15.39 1.70
C ILE A 242 -18.67 15.46 1.38
N LEU A 243 -19.17 14.55 0.53
CA LEU A 243 -20.57 14.53 0.10
C LEU A 243 -21.55 14.26 1.26
N ARG A 244 -21.09 13.61 2.32
CA ARG A 244 -21.89 13.32 3.52
C ARG A 244 -21.77 14.39 4.61
N ALA A 245 -20.85 15.34 4.45
CA ALA A 245 -20.66 16.41 5.43
C ALA A 245 -21.87 17.36 5.44
N ALA A 246 -22.23 17.83 6.63
CA ALA A 246 -23.31 18.81 6.79
C ALA A 246 -22.95 20.16 6.13
N ASP A 247 -21.67 20.54 6.13
CA ASP A 247 -21.15 21.70 5.41
C ASP A 247 -19.96 21.30 4.53
N VAL A 248 -20.22 21.17 3.23
CA VAL A 248 -19.20 20.84 2.22
C VAL A 248 -18.06 21.86 2.19
N ARG A 249 -18.32 23.13 2.52
CA ARG A 249 -17.30 24.19 2.49
C ARG A 249 -16.26 24.03 3.59
N ALA A 250 -16.61 23.35 4.68
CA ALA A 250 -15.67 23.00 5.74
C ALA A 250 -14.59 22.01 5.27
N HIS A 251 -14.78 21.38 4.09
CA HIS A 251 -13.84 20.43 3.49
C HIS A 251 -13.12 21.00 2.26
N SER A 252 -12.94 22.32 2.20
CA SER A 252 -12.27 23.00 1.07
C SER A 252 -10.88 22.43 0.74
N ASP A 253 -10.05 22.16 1.76
CA ASP A 253 -8.73 21.53 1.58
C ASP A 253 -8.81 20.14 0.93
N ASP A 254 -9.82 19.34 1.29
CA ASP A 254 -10.02 18.01 0.71
C ASP A 254 -10.49 18.10 -0.75
N ILE A 255 -11.36 19.08 -1.06
CA ILE A 255 -11.81 19.35 -2.43
C ILE A 255 -10.63 19.79 -3.29
N GLU A 256 -9.77 20.67 -2.77
CA GLU A 256 -8.56 21.12 -3.46
C GLU A 256 -7.59 19.95 -3.68
N LEU A 257 -7.39 19.09 -2.69
CA LEU A 257 -6.56 17.89 -2.84
C LEU A 257 -7.08 16.95 -3.93
N LEU A 258 -8.38 16.67 -3.96
CA LEU A 258 -8.99 15.84 -5.00
C LEU A 258 -8.79 16.46 -6.38
N LYS A 259 -8.97 17.79 -6.51
CA LYS A 259 -8.71 18.50 -7.75
C LYS A 259 -7.24 18.40 -8.18
N MET A 260 -6.30 18.63 -7.27
CA MET A 260 -4.86 18.53 -7.55
C MET A 260 -4.45 17.14 -8.04
N VAL A 261 -4.98 16.08 -7.42
CA VAL A 261 -4.76 14.69 -7.88
C VAL A 261 -5.37 14.47 -9.27
N GLY A 262 -6.59 14.97 -9.50
CA GLY A 262 -7.26 14.89 -10.81
C GLY A 262 -6.44 15.58 -11.91
N ASP A 263 -5.98 16.80 -11.68
CA ASP A 263 -5.16 17.58 -12.62
C ASP A 263 -3.82 16.88 -12.90
N ALA A 264 -3.21 16.24 -11.90
CA ALA A 264 -1.99 15.45 -12.07
C ALA A 264 -2.21 14.19 -12.93
N ILE A 265 -3.34 13.48 -12.74
CA ILE A 265 -3.75 12.34 -13.59
C ILE A 265 -3.97 12.81 -15.03
N VAL A 266 -4.67 13.93 -15.24
CA VAL A 266 -4.88 14.51 -16.57
C VAL A 266 -3.55 14.82 -17.24
N THR A 267 -2.63 15.46 -16.51
CA THR A 267 -1.29 15.79 -17.00
C THR A 267 -0.52 14.55 -17.44
N ALA A 268 -0.45 13.51 -16.58
CA ALA A 268 0.25 12.27 -16.88
C ALA A 268 -0.41 11.48 -18.03
N SER A 269 -1.73 11.55 -18.19
CA SER A 269 -2.44 10.87 -19.28
C SER A 269 -2.26 11.56 -20.64
N GLY A 270 -1.92 12.85 -20.66
CA GLY A 270 -1.87 13.66 -21.88
C GLY A 270 -0.74 13.28 -22.85
N SER A 271 0.28 12.56 -22.38
CA SER A 271 1.40 12.12 -23.21
C SER A 271 1.12 10.83 -23.98
N GLU A 272 0.04 10.11 -23.67
CA GLU A 272 -0.26 8.78 -24.24
C GLU A 272 -1.71 8.65 -24.68
N ARG A 273 -1.92 8.26 -25.95
CA ARG A 273 -3.26 8.23 -26.56
C ARG A 273 -4.20 7.23 -25.89
N ASP A 274 -3.65 6.12 -25.39
CA ASP A 274 -4.41 5.05 -24.75
C ASP A 274 -5.02 5.49 -23.40
N PHE A 275 -4.49 6.55 -22.78
CA PHE A 275 -5.00 7.09 -21.51
C PHE A 275 -5.92 8.30 -21.68
N ALA A 276 -6.23 8.73 -22.91
CA ALA A 276 -7.15 9.82 -23.17
C ALA A 276 -8.49 9.73 -22.40
N PRO A 277 -9.13 8.55 -22.23
CA PRO A 277 -10.35 8.41 -21.42
C PRO A 277 -10.19 8.85 -19.95
N LEU A 278 -9.02 8.67 -19.34
CA LEU A 278 -8.77 9.05 -17.95
C LEU A 278 -8.67 10.57 -17.79
N GLY A 279 -8.09 11.26 -18.78
CA GLY A 279 -8.05 12.72 -18.81
C GLY A 279 -9.45 13.35 -18.86
N TYR A 280 -10.43 12.70 -19.49
CA TYR A 280 -11.81 13.18 -19.53
C TYR A 280 -12.59 12.94 -18.23
N ALA A 281 -12.22 11.91 -17.45
CA ALA A 281 -12.87 11.61 -16.17
C ALA A 281 -12.34 12.47 -15.00
N GLY A 282 -11.05 12.85 -15.03
CA GLY A 282 -10.42 13.68 -14.00
C GLY A 282 -10.61 15.20 -14.17
N GLY A 283 -10.90 15.67 -15.39
CA GLY A 283 -11.14 17.09 -15.67
C GLY A 283 -12.62 17.46 -15.56
N THR A 284 -12.97 18.32 -14.61
CA THR A 284 -14.28 18.97 -14.64
C THR A 284 -14.37 19.91 -15.85
N SER A 285 -15.30 19.59 -16.75
CA SER A 285 -15.81 20.41 -17.87
C SER A 285 -14.83 20.77 -19.01
N ARG A 286 -14.93 20.02 -20.11
CA ARG A 286 -14.95 20.62 -21.46
C ARG A 286 -16.32 20.36 -22.09
N PRO A 287 -16.98 21.39 -22.67
CA PRO A 287 -18.25 21.18 -23.36
C PRO A 287 -18.04 20.28 -24.58
N LEU A 288 -18.98 19.36 -24.80
CA LEU A 288 -19.13 18.57 -26.02
C LEU A 288 -19.22 19.51 -27.23
N ALA A 289 -18.10 19.78 -27.88
CA ALA A 289 -18.03 20.42 -29.18
C ALA A 289 -16.72 20.04 -29.88
N ALA A 290 -16.51 18.74 -30.09
CA ALA A 290 -15.50 18.22 -31.03
C ALA A 290 -15.80 16.76 -31.39
N LEU A 291 -17.04 16.50 -31.80
CA LEU A 291 -17.38 15.37 -32.66
C LEU A 291 -17.84 16.01 -33.97
N GLY A 292 -16.88 16.30 -34.83
CA GLY A 292 -17.07 16.92 -36.13
C GLY A 292 -15.81 16.72 -36.95
N ASP A 293 -15.95 15.90 -37.99
CA ASP A 293 -15.08 15.77 -39.16
C ASP A 293 -13.82 14.89 -39.00
N PHE A 294 -14.02 13.60 -39.25
CA PHE A 294 -13.06 12.77 -39.98
C PHE A 294 -13.77 12.21 -41.22
N ASP A 295 -13.51 12.84 -42.37
CA ASP A 295 -13.35 12.14 -43.65
C ASP A 295 -11.93 11.55 -43.72
#